data_AF-A0A2U9IP44-F1
#
_entry.id   AF-A0A2U9IP44-F1
#
_cell.length_a   1.000
_cell.length_b   1.000
_cell.length_c   1.000
_cell.angle_alpha   90.00
_cell.angle_beta   90.00
_cell.angle_gamma   90.00
#
_symmetry.space_group_name_H-M   'P 1'
#
loop_
_entity.id
_entity.type
_entity.pdbx_description
1 polymer ?
#
loop_
_entity_poly.entity_id
_entity_poly.type
_entity_poly.pdbx_seq_one_letter_code
_entity_poly.pdbx_strand_id
1 'polypeptide(L)'
;MVMLYIDNSKSKSGKHAIRSLLFEVKDSKIIEVKMEGRQVKSIYKLGEARVVEVNKGTFIYLRLIKNIYNKISGKIIVIKDNNIVLELNYRKLKIKRVNGDQSFYDKVKSVLDSLKIPVKKVNLK
;
A
#
# COMPACT_ATOMS: atom_id res chain seq x y z
N MET A 1 1.21 7.82 -16.13
CA MET A 1 -0.06 7.51 -15.45
C MET A 1 0.12 6.18 -14.75
N VAL A 2 -0.18 6.08 -13.45
CA VAL A 2 -0.11 4.80 -12.72
C VAL A 2 -1.51 4.38 -12.29
N MET A 3 -1.93 3.21 -12.75
CA MET A 3 -3.18 2.59 -12.32
C MET A 3 -2.95 1.78 -11.05
N LEU A 4 -3.77 2.03 -10.03
CA LEU A 4 -3.71 1.34 -8.76
C LEU A 4 -5.00 0.57 -8.51
N TYR A 5 -4.84 -0.68 -8.12
CA TYR A 5 -5.95 -1.54 -7.75
C TYR A 5 -6.18 -1.46 -6.24
N ILE A 6 -7.20 -0.72 -5.82
CA ILE A 6 -7.60 -0.61 -4.41
C ILE A 6 -8.62 -1.70 -4.13
N ASP A 7 -8.24 -2.69 -3.33
CA ASP A 7 -9.12 -3.78 -2.90
C ASP A 7 -9.19 -3.83 -1.38
N ASN A 8 -10.41 -3.82 -0.86
CA ASN A 8 -10.73 -3.85 0.56
C ASN A 8 -11.74 -4.97 0.85
N SER A 9 -11.46 -6.17 0.33
CA SER A 9 -12.32 -7.34 0.47
C SER A 9 -11.80 -8.39 1.46
N LYS A 10 -12.71 -9.25 1.93
CA LYS A 10 -12.43 -10.41 2.76
C LYS A 10 -13.25 -11.63 2.34
N SER A 11 -12.71 -12.81 2.61
CA SER A 11 -13.46 -14.07 2.50
C SER A 11 -14.66 -14.08 3.44
N LYS A 12 -15.67 -14.92 3.15
CA LYS A 12 -16.84 -15.10 4.04
C LYS A 12 -16.44 -15.39 5.50
N SER A 13 -15.45 -16.25 5.69
CA SER A 13 -14.94 -16.65 7.01
C SER A 13 -13.94 -15.66 7.61
N GLY A 14 -13.55 -14.60 6.89
CA GLY A 14 -12.54 -13.64 7.34
C GLY A 14 -11.11 -14.19 7.44
N LYS A 15 -10.87 -15.46 7.04
CA LYS A 15 -9.53 -16.08 7.03
C LYS A 15 -8.60 -15.38 6.06
N HIS A 16 -9.12 -14.96 4.92
CA HIS A 16 -8.41 -14.13 3.95
C HIS A 16 -8.98 -12.72 3.91
N ALA A 17 -8.10 -11.73 3.80
CA ALA A 17 -8.48 -10.32 3.62
C ALA A 17 -7.40 -9.56 2.86
N ILE A 18 -7.81 -8.57 2.07
CA ILE A 18 -6.93 -7.57 1.46
C ILE A 18 -7.33 -6.21 2.02
N ARG A 19 -6.34 -5.39 2.32
CA ARG A 19 -6.51 -3.98 2.65
C ARG A 19 -5.55 -3.16 1.82
N SER A 20 -6.11 -2.28 1.00
CA SER A 20 -5.35 -1.38 0.14
C SER A 20 -5.64 0.06 0.55
N LEU A 21 -4.59 0.80 0.84
CA LEU A 21 -4.64 2.19 1.28
C LEU A 21 -3.79 3.05 0.35
N LEU A 22 -4.21 4.29 0.14
CA LEU A 22 -3.51 5.26 -0.69
C LEU A 22 -3.33 6.53 0.12
N PHE A 23 -2.09 7.00 0.17
CA PHE A 23 -1.73 8.25 0.84
C PHE A 23 -1.10 9.20 -0.16
N GLU A 24 -1.34 10.48 0.03
CA GLU A 24 -0.67 11.57 -0.69
C GLU A 24 0.23 12.32 0.28
N VAL A 25 1.42 12.69 -0.19
CA VAL A 25 2.39 13.49 0.56
C VAL A 25 2.34 14.92 0.02
N LYS A 26 1.82 15.86 0.82
CA LYS A 26 1.73 17.30 0.53
C LYS A 26 2.35 18.09 1.67
N ASP A 27 3.29 18.98 1.38
CA ASP A 27 3.93 19.87 2.36
C ASP A 27 4.38 19.16 3.65
N SER A 28 5.04 18.02 3.48
CA SER A 28 5.50 17.13 4.57
C SER A 28 4.38 16.51 5.43
N LYS A 29 3.11 16.71 5.08
CA LYS A 29 1.95 16.02 5.66
C LYS A 29 1.58 14.80 4.83
N ILE A 30 1.08 13.78 5.51
CA ILE A 30 0.57 12.54 4.92
C ILE A 30 -0.94 12.52 5.10
N ILE A 31 -1.66 12.44 3.99
CA ILE A 31 -3.12 12.46 3.96
C ILE A 31 -3.60 11.19 3.28
N GLU A 32 -4.47 10.42 3.93
CA GLU A 32 -5.13 9.28 3.28
C GLU A 32 -6.12 9.81 2.23
N VAL A 33 -6.01 9.33 0.99
CA VAL A 33 -6.87 9.79 -0.10
C VAL A 33 -7.88 8.70 -0.45
N LYS A 34 -9.15 9.06 -0.35
CA LYS A 34 -10.27 8.23 -0.84
C LYS A 34 -10.62 8.68 -2.26
N MET A 35 -9.83 8.25 -3.23
CA MET A 35 -10.12 8.54 -4.63
C MET A 35 -11.30 7.73 -5.13
N GLU A 36 -12.24 8.38 -5.80
CA GLU A 36 -13.19 7.69 -6.66
C GLU A 36 -12.47 7.03 -7.83
N GLY A 37 -13.07 5.99 -8.36
CA GLY A 37 -12.47 5.21 -9.44
C GLY A 37 -13.45 4.19 -9.97
N ARG A 38 -13.06 3.53 -11.05
CA ARG A 38 -13.92 2.53 -11.69
C ARG A 38 -14.07 1.33 -10.76
N GLN A 39 -15.31 1.04 -10.35
CA GLN A 39 -15.61 -0.15 -9.56
C GLN A 39 -15.29 -1.41 -10.36
N VAL A 40 -14.68 -2.38 -9.69
CA VAL A 40 -14.28 -3.66 -10.28
C VAL A 40 -14.61 -4.79 -9.31
N LYS A 41 -14.64 -6.01 -9.83
CA LYS A 41 -14.86 -7.20 -9.01
C LYS A 41 -13.74 -7.34 -7.99
N SER A 42 -14.10 -7.39 -6.71
CA SER A 42 -13.17 -7.67 -5.62
C SER A 42 -12.63 -9.10 -5.67
N ILE A 43 -11.42 -9.28 -5.14
CA ILE A 43 -10.76 -10.60 -5.10
C ILE A 43 -11.53 -11.55 -4.18
N TYR A 44 -12.00 -11.08 -3.03
CA TYR A 44 -12.79 -11.88 -2.11
C TYR A 44 -14.26 -11.45 -2.07
N LYS A 45 -15.10 -12.37 -1.60
CA LYS A 45 -16.55 -12.27 -1.69
C LYS A 45 -17.19 -11.08 -0.95
N LEU A 46 -16.63 -10.62 0.16
CA LEU A 46 -17.22 -9.53 0.95
C LEU A 46 -16.35 -8.27 0.86
N GLY A 47 -16.92 -7.16 0.40
CA GLY A 47 -16.24 -5.86 0.29
C GLY A 47 -16.08 -5.39 -1.15
N GLU A 48 -15.30 -4.34 -1.33
CA GLU A 48 -15.27 -3.57 -2.58
C GLU A 48 -13.86 -3.50 -3.16
N ALA A 49 -13.81 -3.32 -4.49
CA ALA A 49 -12.59 -3.01 -5.20
C ALA A 49 -12.85 -1.96 -6.27
N ARG A 50 -11.84 -1.14 -6.52
CA ARG A 50 -11.84 -0.10 -7.55
C ARG A 50 -10.45 0.07 -8.14
N VAL A 51 -10.40 0.49 -9.40
CA VAL A 51 -9.19 0.97 -10.04
C VAL A 51 -9.18 2.48 -9.95
N VAL A 52 -8.10 3.04 -9.42
CA VAL A 52 -7.89 4.49 -9.34
C VAL A 52 -6.66 4.87 -10.14
N GLU A 53 -6.68 6.08 -10.68
CA GLU A 53 -5.57 6.64 -11.45
C GLU A 53 -4.91 7.75 -10.64
N VAL A 54 -3.61 7.64 -10.44
CA VAL A 54 -2.81 8.72 -9.84
C VAL A 54 -1.94 9.35 -10.92
N ASN A 55 -1.92 10.69 -10.95
CA ASN A 55 -1.22 11.46 -11.97
C ASN A 55 -0.03 12.28 -11.43
N LYS A 56 -0.29 13.50 -10.92
CA LYS A 56 0.75 14.40 -10.40
C LYS A 56 0.83 14.32 -8.87
N GLY A 57 2.03 14.43 -8.32
CA GLY A 57 2.26 14.41 -6.87
C GLY A 57 3.03 13.18 -6.39
N THR A 58 3.23 13.10 -5.07
CA THR A 58 3.87 11.95 -4.42
C THR A 58 2.82 11.13 -3.68
N PHE A 59 2.64 9.88 -4.08
CA PHE A 59 1.70 8.95 -3.45
C PHE A 59 2.42 7.74 -2.85
N ILE A 60 1.86 7.22 -1.77
CA ILE A 60 2.28 5.98 -1.14
C ILE A 60 1.10 5.04 -1.15
N TYR A 61 1.23 3.96 -1.93
CA TYR A 61 0.25 2.91 -2.02
C TYR A 61 0.69 1.72 -1.15
N LEU A 62 -0.17 1.31 -0.24
CA LEU A 62 0.04 0.18 0.66
C LEU A 62 -0.99 -0.90 0.37
N ARG A 63 -0.54 -2.11 0.04
CA ARG A 63 -1.41 -3.29 -0.13
C ARG A 63 -1.01 -4.37 0.86
N LEU A 64 -1.88 -4.67 1.80
CA LEU A 64 -1.71 -5.71 2.81
C LEU A 64 -2.65 -6.89 2.52
N ILE A 65 -2.14 -8.11 2.71
CA ILE A 65 -2.85 -9.35 2.47
C ILE A 65 -2.69 -10.23 3.71
N LYS A 66 -3.82 -10.65 4.29
CA LYS A 66 -3.89 -11.62 5.38
C LYS A 66 -4.17 -13.02 4.82
N ASN A 67 -3.40 -14.01 5.26
CA ASN A 67 -3.62 -15.41 4.91
C ASN A 67 -4.36 -16.20 6.02
N ILE A 68 -4.65 -17.48 5.74
CA ILE A 68 -5.35 -18.39 6.68
C ILE A 68 -4.69 -18.56 8.04
N TYR A 69 -3.38 -18.27 8.16
CA TYR A 69 -2.62 -18.36 9.40
C TYR A 69 -2.51 -17.01 10.12
N ASN A 70 -3.35 -16.03 9.75
CA ASN A 70 -3.30 -14.65 10.23
C ASN A 70 -1.94 -13.95 10.00
N LYS A 71 -1.12 -14.46 9.08
CA LYS A 71 0.13 -13.81 8.68
C LYS A 71 -0.18 -12.74 7.64
N ILE A 72 0.41 -11.56 7.84
CA ILE A 72 0.28 -10.42 6.94
C ILE A 72 1.54 -10.30 6.09
N SER A 73 1.33 -10.16 4.79
CA SER A 73 2.33 -9.73 3.82
C SER A 73 1.80 -8.55 3.04
N GLY A 74 2.68 -7.70 2.52
CA GLY A 74 2.24 -6.58 1.72
C GLY A 74 3.27 -6.06 0.74
N LYS A 75 2.78 -5.22 -0.16
CA LYS A 75 3.57 -4.44 -1.11
C LYS A 75 3.36 -2.97 -0.79
N ILE A 76 4.45 -2.20 -0.80
CA ILE A 76 4.43 -0.75 -0.67
C ILE A 76 5.04 -0.17 -1.94
N ILE A 77 4.37 0.79 -2.54
CA ILE A 77 4.81 1.45 -3.77
C ILE A 77 4.79 2.95 -3.52
N VAL A 78 5.91 3.61 -3.77
CA VAL A 78 5.98 5.07 -3.81
C VAL A 78 5.93 5.51 -5.27
N ILE A 79 5.02 6.43 -5.55
CA ILE A 79 4.79 6.97 -6.88
C ILE A 79 5.09 8.45 -6.80
N LYS A 80 5.93 8.97 -7.70
CA LYS A 80 6.19 10.39 -7.85
C LYS A 80 5.98 10.77 -9.30
N ASP A 81 5.06 11.71 -9.54
CA ASP A 81 4.78 12.27 -10.85
C ASP A 81 4.69 11.18 -11.92
N ASN A 82 3.75 10.26 -11.74
CA ASN A 82 3.48 9.14 -12.62
C ASN A 82 4.54 8.03 -12.73
N ASN A 83 5.60 8.08 -11.93
CA ASN A 83 6.65 7.06 -11.94
C ASN A 83 6.72 6.33 -10.61
N ILE A 84 6.89 5.00 -10.66
CA ILE A 84 7.20 4.23 -9.46
C ILE A 84 8.65 4.47 -9.11
N VAL A 85 8.89 5.14 -7.98
CA VAL A 85 10.23 5.55 -7.55
C VAL A 85 10.80 4.68 -6.44
N LEU A 86 9.96 3.91 -5.73
CA LEU A 86 10.39 2.95 -4.72
C LEU A 86 9.36 1.82 -4.60
N GLU A 87 9.84 0.58 -4.60
CA GLU A 87 9.05 -0.61 -4.33
C GLU A 87 9.61 -1.37 -3.12
N LEU A 88 8.74 -1.69 -2.17
CA LEU A 88 9.10 -2.43 -0.95
C LEU A 88 8.15 -3.61 -0.75
N ASN A 89 8.70 -4.68 -0.18
CA ASN A 89 7.92 -5.80 0.33
C ASN A 89 7.90 -5.78 1.85
N TYR A 90 6.71 -5.94 2.43
CA TYR A 90 6.50 -6.13 3.86
C TYR A 90 6.19 -7.61 4.15
N ARG A 91 7.03 -8.30 4.91
CA ARG A 91 6.84 -9.71 5.26
C ARG A 91 7.51 -10.05 6.59
N LYS A 92 6.83 -10.83 7.44
CA LYS A 92 7.34 -11.21 8.78
C LYS A 92 7.77 -9.98 9.61
N LEU A 93 6.99 -8.89 9.52
CA LEU A 93 7.30 -7.59 10.13
C LEU A 93 8.60 -6.95 9.61
N LYS A 94 9.12 -7.37 8.46
CA LYS A 94 10.34 -6.83 7.85
C LYS A 94 10.01 -6.14 6.54
N ILE A 95 10.69 -5.03 6.28
CA ILE A 95 10.64 -4.32 5.01
C ILE A 95 11.89 -4.67 4.22
N LYS A 96 11.72 -5.02 2.95
CA LYS A 96 12.82 -5.23 2.01
C LYS A 96 12.59 -4.38 0.76
N ARG A 97 13.59 -3.62 0.34
CA ARG A 97 13.58 -2.94 -0.96
C ARG A 97 13.60 -3.97 -2.08
N VAL A 98 12.71 -3.77 -3.04
CA VAL A 98 12.62 -4.57 -4.27
C VAL A 98 13.30 -3.81 -5.39
N ASN A 99 12.97 -2.53 -5.54
CA ASN A 99 13.51 -1.66 -6.58
C ASN A 99 13.39 -0.18 -6.18
N GLY A 100 14.10 0.71 -6.87
CA GLY A 100 13.96 2.16 -6.74
C GLY A 100 14.86 2.80 -5.68
N ASP A 101 14.65 4.09 -5.45
CA ASP A 101 15.48 4.93 -4.59
C ASP A 101 15.05 4.83 -3.11
N GLN A 102 16.00 4.43 -2.26
CA GLN A 102 15.78 4.29 -0.82
C GLN A 102 15.54 5.62 -0.10
N SER A 103 15.90 6.77 -0.70
CA SER A 103 15.67 8.10 -0.11
C SER A 103 14.18 8.38 0.16
N PHE A 104 13.28 7.71 -0.56
CA PHE A 104 11.83 7.81 -0.35
C PHE A 104 11.32 7.03 0.85
N TYR A 105 12.16 6.22 1.51
CA TYR A 105 11.73 5.39 2.63
C TYR A 105 11.23 6.21 3.83
N ASP A 106 11.79 7.39 4.09
CA ASP A 106 11.36 8.21 5.24
C ASP A 106 9.88 8.57 5.15
N LYS A 107 9.38 8.86 3.95
CA LYS A 107 7.95 9.11 3.71
C LYS A 107 7.11 7.86 3.97
N VAL A 108 7.60 6.69 3.56
CA VAL A 108 6.94 5.39 3.84
C VAL A 108 6.90 5.12 5.34
N LYS A 109 8.00 5.36 6.04
CA LYS A 109 8.10 5.15 7.49
C LYS A 109 7.04 5.96 8.22
N SER A 110 6.87 7.24 7.88
CA SER A 110 5.84 8.09 8.48
C SER A 110 4.41 7.57 8.23
N VAL A 111 4.11 6.95 7.08
CA VAL A 111 2.81 6.27 6.84
C VAL A 111 2.63 5.05 7.74
N LEU A 112 3.69 4.24 7.88
CA LEU A 112 3.60 3.02 8.71
C LEU A 112 3.44 3.36 10.19
N ASP A 113 4.15 4.38 10.66
CA ASP A 113 4.09 4.87 12.03
C ASP A 113 2.69 5.44 12.35
N SER A 114 2.09 6.22 11.44
CA SER A 114 0.73 6.77 11.63
C SER A 114 -0.34 5.68 11.70
N LEU A 115 -0.16 4.59 10.94
CA LEU A 115 -1.02 3.41 10.97
C LEU A 115 -0.69 2.43 12.09
N LYS A 116 0.36 2.69 12.89
CA LYS A 116 0.89 1.79 13.93
C LYS A 116 1.21 0.39 13.39
N ILE A 117 1.71 0.30 12.14
CA ILE A 117 2.12 -0.97 11.54
C ILE A 117 3.48 -1.38 12.11
N PRO A 118 3.60 -2.55 12.75
CA PRO A 118 4.85 -2.96 13.37
C PRO A 118 5.94 -3.32 12.34
N VAL A 119 7.13 -2.74 12.51
CA VAL A 119 8.31 -3.03 11.68
C VAL A 119 9.50 -3.41 12.56
N LYS A 120 9.97 -4.65 12.45
CA LYS A 120 11.11 -5.21 13.21
C LYS A 120 12.46 -4.96 12.53
N LYS A 121 12.52 -5.00 11.20
CA LYS A 121 13.78 -4.82 10.44
C LYS A 121 13.49 -4.19 9.09
N VAL A 122 14.36 -3.26 8.69
CA VAL A 122 14.34 -2.64 7.37
C VAL A 122 15.62 -3.04 6.64
N ASN A 123 15.49 -3.54 5.42
CA ASN A 123 16.61 -3.78 4.54
C ASN A 123 16.41 -3.02 3.23
N LEU A 124 17.08 -1.88 3.12
CA LEU A 124 17.05 -1.04 1.92
C LEU A 124 18.26 -1.26 1.01
N LYS A 125 19.19 -2.14 1.39
CA LYS A 125 20.30 -2.55 0.51
C LYS A 125 19.77 -3.33 -0.68
#